data_AF-A0A3B9PRK6-F1
#
_entry.id   AF-A0A3B9PRK6-F1
#
_cell.length_a   1.000
_cell.length_b   1.000
_cell.length_c   1.000
_cell.angle_alpha   90.00
_cell.angle_beta   90.00
_cell.angle_gamma   90.00
#
_symmetry.space_group_name_H-M   'P 1'
#
loop_
_entity.id
_entity.type
_entity.pdbx_description
1 polymer ?
#
loop_
_entity_poly.entity_id
_entity_poly.type
_entity_poly.pdbx_seq_one_letter_code
_entity_poly.pdbx_strand_id
1 'polypeptide(L)'
;MATYPFHLYRILSLSFFLFACLFYLEGKIALKKDHHISMIGAGMGSRMIHYGHFETEMQLRFPRYRLVIRNMCDEGNTPGFRPHPGRPQEEQFAFPGAKNLVPPRFLAQSAPAGFFENPDQWLTRLQTDIILAFFGFNSSFSGPEGLEAFKKELAYFIDHSLRQRYNGKSQPLMALISPTAIEPTQGVTTGESQNANLKLYTDAMRAIAKKKRINFVDAYNPSQTWFKSGKRHTVDGALLNDLGNQKLAKLLCDHIFGRGNPNEKRRSSVHDAVMDKNFYWLNDFKIPNGVHVYGRRYNPFGPKNYPFEIQKTRQFTEIRDRAIWAAGIGQGTRLFFDDEAPGDSRLSAGWSFVGNPEPVLSGSKSLLRSGKGNTQVVVDNFRYPHEVTDREEEFFAWVYLDPKNPPKQIMIQFHNGNWEHRAFWGQNLIPYGIDGSTGRRRMGNLPSKGKWHRLSVRAHQIGLGVDSKIYGMAITQWGGKSYWDRAGVHFGNINLDEEDRKTIRLPKVETNYRS
;
A
#
# COMPACT_ATOMS: atom_id res chain seq x y z
N MET A 1 -41.76 -25.73 -49.13
CA MET A 1 -41.85 -24.41 -49.79
C MET A 1 -42.72 -23.54 -48.90
N ALA A 2 -42.12 -22.56 -48.22
CA ALA A 2 -42.27 -21.13 -48.53
C ALA A 2 -43.69 -20.63 -48.18
N THR A 3 -43.96 -19.56 -47.45
CA THR A 3 -43.22 -18.38 -46.95
C THR A 3 -44.27 -17.55 -46.21
N TYR A 4 -43.95 -16.89 -45.10
CA TYR A 4 -44.71 -15.71 -44.66
C TYR A 4 -43.73 -14.63 -44.17
N PRO A 5 -43.76 -13.42 -44.74
CA PRO A 5 -42.98 -12.29 -44.28
C PRO A 5 -43.79 -11.37 -43.35
N PHE A 6 -43.15 -11.03 -42.23
CA PHE A 6 -42.85 -9.69 -41.74
C PHE A 6 -43.88 -8.53 -41.73
N HIS A 7 -43.88 -7.91 -40.53
CA HIS A 7 -44.00 -6.48 -40.18
C HIS A 7 -45.38 -5.86 -39.91
N LEU A 8 -45.70 -5.79 -38.61
CA LEU A 8 -46.40 -4.66 -38.01
C LEU A 8 -45.56 -4.13 -36.83
N TYR A 9 -44.78 -3.08 -37.06
CA TYR A 9 -44.12 -2.27 -36.03
C TYR A 9 -44.70 -0.87 -36.11
N ARG A 10 -45.31 -0.39 -35.02
CA ARG A 10 -45.32 0.99 -34.50
C ARG A 10 -46.55 1.18 -33.62
N ILE A 11 -46.33 1.26 -32.31
CA ILE A 11 -46.85 2.25 -31.37
C ILE A 11 -46.29 1.85 -30.00
N LEU A 12 -45.31 2.61 -29.52
CA LEU A 12 -45.00 2.85 -28.11
C LEU A 12 -43.84 3.85 -28.07
N SER A 13 -44.18 5.08 -28.42
CA SER A 13 -43.36 6.26 -28.23
C SER A 13 -43.72 6.92 -26.89
N LEU A 14 -42.68 7.32 -26.17
CA LEU A 14 -42.67 8.24 -25.03
C LEU A 14 -43.34 7.77 -23.73
N SER A 15 -42.58 7.07 -22.89
CA SER A 15 -42.67 7.12 -21.42
C SER A 15 -41.48 6.39 -20.77
N PHE A 16 -40.24 6.77 -21.12
CA PHE A 16 -39.05 6.29 -20.39
C PHE A 16 -37.94 7.35 -20.37
N PHE A 17 -38.31 8.60 -20.11
CA PHE A 17 -37.35 9.68 -19.91
C PHE A 17 -37.94 10.67 -18.92
N LEU A 18 -38.05 10.28 -17.65
CA LEU A 18 -38.02 11.20 -16.51
C LEU A 18 -38.11 10.37 -15.22
N PHE A 19 -36.98 9.82 -14.77
CA PHE A 19 -36.64 9.70 -13.34
C PHE A 19 -35.17 9.24 -13.20
N ALA A 20 -34.28 9.91 -13.93
CA ALA A 20 -32.88 9.97 -13.48
C ALA A 20 -32.85 10.98 -12.33
N CYS A 21 -33.32 10.52 -11.16
CA CYS A 21 -33.16 11.24 -9.91
C CYS A 21 -31.68 11.58 -9.77
N LEU A 22 -31.40 12.89 -9.67
CA LEU A 22 -30.11 13.47 -9.32
C LEU A 22 -29.66 12.95 -7.95
N PHE A 23 -29.09 11.75 -7.92
CA PHE A 23 -28.13 11.37 -6.89
C PHE A 23 -26.75 11.55 -7.49
N TYR A 24 -26.19 12.76 -7.36
CA TYR A 24 -24.73 12.87 -7.27
C TYR A 24 -24.34 12.19 -5.97
N LEU A 25 -24.18 10.86 -5.98
CA LEU A 25 -23.21 10.26 -5.08
C LEU A 25 -21.88 10.92 -5.45
N GLU A 26 -21.31 11.72 -4.54
CA GLU A 26 -19.89 12.03 -4.58
C GLU A 26 -19.15 10.68 -4.61
N GLY A 27 -18.77 10.25 -5.82
CA GLY A 27 -18.21 8.93 -6.04
C GLY A 27 -16.87 8.85 -5.34
N LYS A 28 -16.72 7.92 -4.39
CA LYS A 28 -15.44 7.63 -3.74
C LYS A 28 -14.44 7.13 -4.78
N ILE A 29 -13.16 7.44 -4.58
CA ILE A 29 -12.08 6.89 -5.39
C ILE A 29 -11.98 5.39 -5.10
N ALA A 30 -12.23 4.56 -6.12
CA ALA A 30 -12.06 3.13 -6.03
C ALA A 30 -10.56 2.79 -6.01
N LEU A 31 -10.09 2.24 -4.88
CA LEU A 31 -8.74 1.74 -4.77
C LEU A 31 -8.57 0.45 -5.57
N LYS A 32 -7.36 0.24 -6.09
CA LYS A 32 -6.90 -1.06 -6.58
C LYS A 32 -5.64 -1.43 -5.81
N LYS A 33 -5.32 -2.72 -5.90
CA LYS A 33 -4.04 -3.23 -5.42
C LYS A 33 -2.90 -2.48 -6.11
N ASP A 34 -1.87 -2.16 -5.34
CA ASP A 34 -0.65 -1.47 -5.77
C ASP A 34 -0.88 -0.04 -6.26
N HIS A 35 -1.96 0.61 -5.83
CA HIS A 35 -2.12 2.04 -6.11
C HIS A 35 -1.06 2.87 -5.38
N HIS A 36 -0.43 3.78 -6.12
CA HIS A 36 0.50 4.78 -5.61
C HIS A 36 -0.22 6.11 -5.37
N ILE A 37 -0.21 6.57 -4.12
CA ILE A 37 -0.91 7.78 -3.67
C ILE A 37 0.13 8.85 -3.33
N SER A 38 0.07 9.99 -4.01
CA SER A 38 0.94 11.13 -3.75
C SER A 38 0.14 12.30 -3.19
N MET A 39 0.58 12.83 -2.05
CA MET A 39 0.02 14.03 -1.44
C MET A 39 0.84 15.24 -1.87
N ILE A 40 0.18 16.28 -2.37
CA ILE A 40 0.82 17.54 -2.77
C ILE A 40 0.06 18.69 -2.14
N GLY A 41 0.75 19.79 -1.83
CA GLY A 41 0.08 20.93 -1.21
C GLY A 41 0.92 21.66 -0.19
N ALA A 42 0.22 22.44 0.62
CA ALA A 42 0.72 23.38 1.62
C ALA A 42 0.93 22.75 3.00
N GLY A 43 0.97 23.59 4.04
CA GLY A 43 1.28 23.23 5.42
C GLY A 43 0.44 22.14 6.05
N MET A 44 -0.89 22.18 5.87
CA MET A 44 -1.77 21.15 6.44
C MET A 44 -1.36 19.74 5.99
N GLY A 45 -1.12 19.56 4.69
CA GLY A 45 -0.61 18.30 4.15
C GLY A 45 0.84 18.03 4.58
N SER A 46 1.71 19.04 4.59
CA SER A 46 3.13 18.92 4.95
C SER A 46 3.31 18.34 6.35
N ARG A 47 2.49 18.79 7.32
CA ARG A 47 2.59 18.38 8.72
C ARG A 47 2.09 16.96 8.99
N MET A 48 1.21 16.40 8.17
CA MET A 48 0.64 15.06 8.38
C MET A 48 1.71 13.96 8.49
N ILE A 49 2.86 14.15 7.84
CA ILE A 49 3.96 13.17 7.86
C ILE A 49 4.57 12.98 9.26
N HIS A 50 4.51 13.99 10.12
CA HIS A 50 5.04 13.93 11.49
C HIS A 50 4.12 13.18 12.45
N TYR A 51 2.90 12.85 12.02
CA TYR A 51 1.91 12.15 12.83
C TYR A 51 1.50 10.77 12.27
N GLY A 52 1.63 10.53 10.96
CA GLY A 52 1.45 9.19 10.36
C GLY A 52 0.01 8.63 10.33
N HIS A 53 -0.98 9.35 10.87
CA HIS A 53 -2.34 8.82 11.04
C HIS A 53 -3.07 8.48 9.75
N PHE A 54 -2.88 9.27 8.68
CA PHE A 54 -3.57 9.03 7.41
C PHE A 54 -3.18 7.70 6.76
N GLU A 55 -1.88 7.44 6.63
CA GLU A 55 -1.42 6.18 6.06
C GLU A 55 -1.75 5.00 6.97
N THR A 56 -1.67 5.18 8.29
CA THR A 56 -2.11 4.16 9.25
C THR A 56 -3.57 3.77 9.01
N GLU A 57 -4.49 4.74 8.88
CA GLU A 57 -5.89 4.47 8.56
C GLU A 57 -6.05 3.73 7.23
N MET A 58 -5.35 4.16 6.18
CA MET A 58 -5.41 3.53 4.86
C MET A 58 -4.96 2.07 4.90
N GLN A 59 -3.83 1.78 5.55
CA GLN A 59 -3.26 0.44 5.61
C GLN A 59 -4.09 -0.50 6.51
N LEU A 60 -4.72 0.03 7.57
CA LEU A 60 -5.65 -0.75 8.40
C LEU A 60 -6.96 -1.08 7.67
N ARG A 61 -7.49 -0.17 6.86
CA ARG A 61 -8.73 -0.37 6.10
C ARG A 61 -8.53 -1.27 4.88
N PHE A 62 -7.35 -1.21 4.27
CA PHE A 62 -7.03 -1.89 3.01
C PHE A 62 -5.73 -2.72 3.12
N PRO A 63 -5.59 -3.63 4.11
CA PRO A 63 -4.32 -4.29 4.43
C PRO A 63 -3.77 -5.20 3.32
N ARG A 64 -4.60 -5.55 2.33
CA ARG A 64 -4.22 -6.39 1.17
C ARG A 64 -3.99 -5.61 -0.11
N TYR A 65 -4.12 -4.28 -0.07
CA TYR A 65 -4.01 -3.44 -1.27
C TYR A 65 -2.57 -3.00 -1.54
N ARG A 66 -1.62 -3.21 -0.61
CA ARG A 66 -0.21 -2.81 -0.74
C ARG A 66 -0.04 -1.38 -1.23
N LEU A 67 -0.78 -0.47 -0.60
CA LEU A 67 -0.77 0.92 -1.00
C LEU A 67 0.61 1.52 -0.73
N VAL A 68 1.11 2.32 -1.66
CA VAL A 68 2.32 3.13 -1.51
C VAL A 68 1.89 4.58 -1.33
N ILE A 69 2.23 5.20 -0.20
CA ILE A 69 1.82 6.58 0.10
C ILE A 69 3.05 7.47 0.31
N ARG A 70 3.07 8.59 -0.41
CA ARG A 70 4.18 9.56 -0.39
C ARG A 70 3.67 10.97 -0.21
N ASN A 71 4.19 11.64 0.81
CA ASN A 71 3.83 13.01 1.12
C ASN A 71 4.86 13.99 0.55
N MET A 72 4.48 14.70 -0.50
CA MET A 72 5.27 15.73 -1.16
C MET A 72 4.80 17.15 -0.82
N CYS A 73 3.94 17.30 0.19
CA CYS A 73 3.48 18.62 0.60
C CYS A 73 4.63 19.41 1.23
N ASP A 74 4.60 20.73 1.05
CA ASP A 74 5.56 21.63 1.66
C ASP A 74 4.91 22.95 2.06
N GLU A 75 5.44 23.55 3.11
CA GLU A 75 4.94 24.83 3.62
C GLU A 75 5.04 25.91 2.54
N GLY A 76 4.08 26.84 2.49
CA GLY A 76 4.08 27.92 1.49
C GLY A 76 3.68 27.52 0.06
N ASN A 77 3.57 26.23 -0.27
CA ASN A 77 3.15 25.80 -1.61
C ASN A 77 1.73 26.28 -1.99
N THR A 78 1.55 26.52 -3.28
CA THR A 78 0.27 26.81 -3.95
C THR A 78 0.08 25.87 -5.15
N PRO A 79 -1.07 25.89 -5.84
CA PRO A 79 -1.25 25.02 -7.01
C PRO A 79 -0.15 25.21 -8.07
N GLY A 80 0.27 26.45 -8.34
CA GLY A 80 1.23 26.83 -9.38
C GLY A 80 2.63 27.18 -8.87
N PHE A 81 2.80 27.65 -7.64
CA PHE A 81 4.13 27.95 -7.05
C PHE A 81 4.53 26.89 -6.02
N ARG A 82 5.61 26.15 -6.32
CA ARG A 82 6.20 25.12 -5.45
C ARG A 82 7.72 25.20 -5.55
N PRO A 83 8.36 26.18 -4.89
CA PRO A 83 9.77 26.45 -5.06
C PRO A 83 10.64 25.36 -4.43
N HIS A 84 11.88 25.23 -4.91
CA HIS A 84 12.92 24.43 -4.26
C HIS A 84 14.31 24.97 -4.65
N PRO A 85 15.24 25.15 -3.70
CA PRO A 85 16.54 25.78 -3.96
C PRO A 85 17.43 24.97 -4.91
N GLY A 86 17.23 23.65 -4.99
CA GLY A 86 17.92 22.75 -5.92
C GLY A 86 17.31 22.68 -7.32
N ARG A 87 16.43 23.61 -7.71
CA ARG A 87 15.85 23.70 -9.06
C ARG A 87 16.25 24.99 -9.76
N PRO A 88 16.33 25.03 -11.10
CA PRO A 88 16.50 26.29 -11.83
C PRO A 88 15.28 27.21 -11.66
N GLN A 89 15.42 28.49 -12.05
CA GLN A 89 14.39 29.53 -11.84
C GLN A 89 13.04 29.18 -12.52
N GLU A 90 13.08 28.71 -13.77
CA GLU A 90 11.84 28.37 -14.50
C GLU A 90 11.12 27.16 -13.90
N GLU A 91 11.84 26.30 -13.16
CA GLU A 91 11.27 25.12 -12.51
C GLU A 91 10.80 25.38 -11.08
N GLN A 92 10.79 26.63 -10.59
CA GLN A 92 10.17 26.96 -9.29
C GLN A 92 8.63 26.86 -9.35
N PHE A 93 8.08 26.81 -10.56
CA PHE A 93 6.66 26.69 -10.82
C PHE A 93 6.29 25.23 -11.13
N ALA A 94 5.10 24.83 -10.72
CA ALA A 94 4.72 23.42 -10.69
C ALA A 94 4.43 22.80 -12.07
N PHE A 95 4.12 23.62 -13.07
CA PHE A 95 3.77 23.18 -14.42
C PHE A 95 3.97 24.31 -15.46
N PRO A 96 4.05 23.99 -16.77
CA PRO A 96 4.18 25.00 -17.81
C PRO A 96 3.07 26.06 -17.77
N GLY A 97 3.44 27.33 -17.76
CA GLY A 97 2.51 28.47 -17.71
C GLY A 97 2.09 28.88 -16.29
N ALA A 98 2.42 28.12 -15.25
CA ALA A 98 2.09 28.47 -13.86
C ALA A 98 2.64 29.84 -13.43
N LYS A 99 3.80 30.27 -13.97
CA LYS A 99 4.38 31.60 -13.68
C LYS A 99 3.46 32.77 -14.04
N ASN A 100 2.53 32.58 -14.98
CA ASN A 100 1.57 33.60 -15.40
C ASN A 100 0.30 33.62 -14.54
N LEU A 101 0.15 32.66 -13.62
CA LEU A 101 -1.05 32.47 -12.80
C LEU A 101 -0.83 32.82 -11.32
N VAL A 102 0.43 33.00 -10.92
CA VAL A 102 0.82 33.24 -9.54
C VAL A 102 0.93 34.73 -9.24
N PRO A 103 0.74 35.16 -7.98
CA PRO A 103 0.93 36.56 -7.58
C PRO A 103 2.33 37.10 -7.91
N PRO A 104 2.48 38.39 -8.26
CA PRO A 104 3.78 38.99 -8.62
C PRO A 104 4.89 38.79 -7.57
N ARG A 105 4.53 38.73 -6.28
CA ARG A 105 5.47 38.47 -5.17
C ARG A 105 6.21 37.12 -5.28
N PHE A 106 5.70 36.15 -6.04
CA PHE A 106 6.35 34.86 -6.26
C PHE A 106 7.31 34.85 -7.46
N LEU A 107 7.40 35.96 -8.20
CA LEU A 107 8.28 36.10 -9.37
C LEU A 107 9.67 36.63 -9.01
N ALA A 108 10.08 36.47 -7.75
CA ALA A 108 11.40 36.89 -7.28
C ALA A 108 12.52 36.16 -8.05
N GLN A 109 13.54 36.92 -8.45
CA GLN A 109 14.73 36.37 -9.09
C GLN A 109 15.80 36.08 -8.03
N SER A 110 16.07 34.79 -7.78
CA SER A 110 17.06 34.33 -6.79
C SER A 110 18.18 33.47 -7.40
N ALA A 111 18.22 33.43 -8.74
CA ALA A 111 19.14 32.65 -9.57
C ALA A 111 19.31 31.17 -9.15
N PRO A 112 18.28 30.47 -8.61
CA PRO A 112 18.45 29.15 -8.02
C PRO A 112 18.98 28.17 -9.08
N ALA A 113 19.75 27.17 -8.64
CA ALA A 113 20.40 26.24 -9.55
C ALA A 113 20.61 24.88 -8.89
N GLY A 114 20.46 23.85 -9.71
CA GLY A 114 20.47 22.46 -9.29
C GLY A 114 19.67 21.60 -10.26
N PHE A 115 19.47 20.35 -9.89
CA PHE A 115 18.81 19.32 -10.70
C PHE A 115 17.83 18.47 -9.87
N PHE A 116 17.33 19.00 -8.76
CA PHE A 116 16.22 18.37 -8.04
C PHE A 116 15.02 18.30 -8.97
N GLU A 117 14.38 17.14 -9.05
CA GLU A 117 13.27 16.94 -9.98
C GLU A 117 12.13 17.92 -9.71
N ASN A 118 11.49 18.37 -10.80
CA ASN A 118 10.29 19.19 -10.71
C ASN A 118 9.06 18.35 -10.29
N PRO A 119 7.93 18.99 -9.93
CA PRO A 119 6.79 18.26 -9.37
C PRO A 119 6.23 17.17 -10.29
N ASP A 120 6.18 17.37 -11.61
CA ASP A 120 5.70 16.35 -12.55
C ASP A 120 6.69 15.18 -12.67
N GLN A 121 8.00 15.46 -12.66
CA GLN A 121 9.04 14.43 -12.65
C GLN A 121 8.96 13.57 -11.38
N TRP A 122 8.75 14.17 -10.22
CA TRP A 122 8.56 13.42 -8.98
C TRP A 122 7.29 12.55 -9.00
N LEU A 123 6.16 13.10 -9.44
CA LEU A 123 4.93 12.30 -9.56
C LEU A 123 5.11 11.13 -10.55
N THR A 124 5.84 11.35 -11.65
CA THR A 124 6.21 10.30 -12.60
C THR A 124 7.13 9.24 -11.97
N ARG A 125 8.16 9.66 -11.24
CA ARG A 125 9.07 8.78 -10.49
C ARG A 125 8.32 7.91 -9.49
N LEU A 126 7.34 8.49 -8.81
CA LEU A 126 6.50 7.79 -7.85
C LEU A 126 5.39 6.97 -8.50
N GLN A 127 5.28 6.97 -9.84
CA GLN A 127 4.25 6.25 -10.60
C GLN A 127 2.84 6.57 -10.11
N THR A 128 2.56 7.83 -9.77
CA THR A 128 1.33 8.23 -9.08
C THR A 128 0.05 7.83 -9.82
N ASP A 129 -0.82 7.07 -9.15
CA ASP A 129 -2.17 6.76 -9.61
C ASP A 129 -3.20 7.76 -9.04
N ILE A 130 -3.02 8.19 -7.79
CA ILE A 130 -3.96 9.04 -7.07
C ILE A 130 -3.23 10.25 -6.47
N ILE A 131 -3.75 11.45 -6.75
CA ILE A 131 -3.28 12.71 -6.19
C ILE A 131 -4.22 13.18 -5.09
N LEU A 132 -3.69 13.45 -3.89
CA LEU A 132 -4.37 14.16 -2.83
C LEU A 132 -3.83 15.58 -2.74
N ALA A 133 -4.63 16.57 -3.15
CA ALA A 133 -4.22 17.96 -3.31
C ALA A 133 -4.71 18.86 -2.15
N PHE A 134 -3.78 19.38 -1.35
CA PHE A 134 -4.03 20.20 -0.16
C PHE A 134 -3.71 21.68 -0.43
N PHE A 135 -4.68 22.45 -0.88
CA PHE A 135 -4.49 23.86 -1.28
C PHE A 135 -5.48 24.80 -0.59
N GLY A 136 -5.33 26.12 -0.82
CA GLY A 136 -6.25 27.15 -0.38
C GLY A 136 -5.81 27.92 0.86
N PHE A 137 -5.05 27.31 1.79
CA PHE A 137 -4.65 27.97 3.03
C PHE A 137 -3.79 29.23 2.77
N ASN A 138 -2.62 29.05 2.14
CA ASN A 138 -1.72 30.16 1.82
C ASN A 138 -2.36 31.21 0.90
N SER A 139 -3.16 30.76 -0.07
CA SER A 139 -3.84 31.64 -1.02
C SER A 139 -4.91 32.50 -0.33
N SER A 140 -5.55 32.00 0.73
CA SER A 140 -6.60 32.73 1.46
C SER A 140 -6.12 34.01 2.14
N PHE A 141 -4.81 34.14 2.37
CA PHE A 141 -4.22 35.37 2.93
C PHE A 141 -4.30 36.56 1.98
N SER A 142 -4.55 36.34 0.69
CA SER A 142 -4.83 37.41 -0.27
C SER A 142 -6.27 37.93 -0.18
N GLY A 143 -7.08 37.41 0.74
CA GLY A 143 -8.46 37.87 0.96
C GLY A 143 -9.35 37.69 -0.26
N PRO A 144 -10.49 38.42 -0.30
CA PRO A 144 -11.42 38.39 -1.44
C PRO A 144 -10.76 38.78 -2.76
N GLU A 145 -9.80 39.71 -2.74
CA GLU A 145 -9.12 40.22 -3.95
C GLU A 145 -8.30 39.14 -4.68
N GLY A 146 -7.70 38.21 -3.94
CA GLY A 146 -6.94 37.09 -4.51
C GLY A 146 -7.79 35.93 -5.07
N LEU A 147 -9.10 35.93 -4.84
CA LEU A 147 -9.95 34.75 -5.06
C LEU A 147 -10.01 34.34 -6.53
N GLU A 148 -10.16 35.29 -7.45
CA GLU A 148 -10.26 34.99 -8.88
C GLU A 148 -8.93 34.51 -9.47
N ALA A 149 -7.80 35.04 -8.99
CA ALA A 149 -6.47 34.54 -9.38
C ALA A 149 -6.28 33.08 -8.94
N PHE A 150 -6.59 32.79 -7.67
CA PHE A 150 -6.52 31.43 -7.13
C PHE A 150 -7.44 30.45 -7.89
N LYS A 151 -8.66 30.86 -8.24
CA LYS A 151 -9.59 30.03 -9.03
C LYS A 151 -8.99 29.65 -10.39
N LYS A 152 -8.34 30.61 -11.08
CA LYS A 152 -7.67 30.37 -12.36
C LYS A 152 -6.47 29.43 -12.18
N GLU A 153 -5.62 29.71 -11.21
CA GLU A 153 -4.44 28.91 -10.87
C GLU A 153 -4.80 27.45 -10.58
N LEU A 154 -5.78 27.23 -9.69
CA LEU A 154 -6.26 25.91 -9.29
C LEU A 154 -6.92 25.15 -10.45
N ALA A 155 -7.76 25.83 -11.24
CA ALA A 155 -8.41 25.19 -12.38
C ALA A 155 -7.40 24.71 -13.43
N TYR A 156 -6.37 25.51 -13.70
CA TYR A 156 -5.31 25.16 -14.63
C TYR A 156 -4.43 24.02 -14.10
N PHE A 157 -4.08 24.05 -12.81
CA PHE A 157 -3.36 22.97 -12.14
C PHE A 157 -4.10 21.62 -12.28
N ILE A 158 -5.41 21.61 -12.03
CA ILE A 158 -6.23 20.40 -12.16
C ILE A 158 -6.22 19.90 -13.60
N ASP A 159 -6.47 20.77 -14.58
CA ASP A 159 -6.46 20.39 -16.00
C ASP A 159 -5.09 19.84 -16.44
N HIS A 160 -4.01 20.49 -16.01
CA HIS A 160 -2.65 20.05 -16.30
C HIS A 160 -2.38 18.65 -15.75
N SER A 161 -2.64 18.43 -14.46
CA SER A 161 -2.36 17.17 -13.77
C SER A 161 -3.18 16.01 -14.32
N LEU A 162 -4.46 16.26 -14.65
CA LEU A 162 -5.36 15.27 -15.23
C LEU A 162 -5.00 14.88 -16.67
N ARG A 163 -4.20 15.69 -17.38
CA ARG A 163 -3.67 15.29 -18.70
C ARG A 163 -2.44 14.40 -18.60
N GLN A 164 -1.79 14.33 -17.44
CA GLN A 164 -0.58 13.54 -17.26
C GLN A 164 -0.86 12.04 -17.19
N ARG A 165 0.21 11.25 -17.34
CA ARG A 165 0.24 9.80 -17.21
C ARG A 165 1.41 9.41 -16.32
N TYR A 166 1.37 9.84 -15.05
CA TYR A 166 2.49 9.67 -14.12
C TYR A 166 2.87 8.20 -13.89
N ASN A 167 1.89 7.29 -13.89
CA ASN A 167 2.12 5.84 -13.83
C ASN A 167 2.48 5.20 -15.20
N GLY A 168 2.63 6.00 -16.26
CA GLY A 168 2.89 5.56 -17.62
C GLY A 168 1.71 4.93 -18.37
N LYS A 169 0.52 4.82 -17.76
CA LYS A 169 -0.62 4.06 -18.30
C LYS A 169 -1.92 4.86 -18.35
N SER A 170 -2.31 5.48 -17.24
CA SER A 170 -3.62 6.09 -17.07
C SER A 170 -3.53 7.51 -16.50
N GLN A 171 -4.59 8.27 -16.73
CA GLN A 171 -4.81 9.54 -16.06
C GLN A 171 -4.84 9.34 -14.54
N PRO A 172 -4.23 10.22 -13.73
CA PRO A 172 -4.36 10.13 -12.28
C PRO A 172 -5.79 10.45 -11.83
N LEU A 173 -6.24 9.74 -10.80
CA LEU A 173 -7.41 10.14 -10.02
C LEU A 173 -7.01 11.27 -9.07
N MET A 174 -7.94 12.15 -8.71
CA MET A 174 -7.62 13.29 -7.87
C MET A 174 -8.73 13.55 -6.84
N ALA A 175 -8.30 13.81 -5.61
CA ALA A 175 -9.13 14.44 -4.58
C ALA A 175 -8.52 15.80 -4.23
N LEU A 176 -9.37 16.84 -4.21
CA LEU A 176 -9.04 18.17 -3.73
C LEU A 176 -9.52 18.33 -2.29
N ILE A 177 -8.61 18.69 -1.39
CA ILE A 177 -8.86 18.79 0.05
C ILE A 177 -8.79 20.25 0.46
N SER A 178 -9.86 20.78 1.05
CA SER A 178 -9.87 22.14 1.60
C SER A 178 -8.97 22.22 2.85
N PRO A 179 -8.52 23.42 3.25
CA PRO A 179 -7.94 23.62 4.59
C PRO A 179 -8.96 23.32 5.69
N THR A 180 -8.49 23.10 6.92
CA THR A 180 -9.32 23.22 8.12
C THR A 180 -9.57 24.69 8.46
N ALA A 181 -10.56 24.95 9.31
CA ALA A 181 -10.75 26.24 9.96
C ALA A 181 -9.58 26.55 10.92
N ILE A 182 -9.45 27.82 11.30
CA ILE A 182 -8.63 28.28 12.40
C ILE A 182 -9.37 28.06 13.72
N GLU A 183 -8.74 27.34 14.63
CA GLU A 183 -9.20 27.15 16.01
C GLU A 183 -8.91 28.42 16.82
N PRO A 184 -9.92 29.02 17.49
CA PRO A 184 -9.70 30.13 18.41
C PRO A 184 -8.68 29.74 19.48
N THR A 185 -7.66 30.58 19.64
CA THR A 185 -6.50 30.32 20.48
C THR A 185 -6.17 31.57 21.28
N GLN A 186 -6.38 31.50 22.59
CA GLN A 186 -6.13 32.63 23.48
C GLN A 186 -4.68 33.13 23.34
N GLY A 187 -4.52 34.45 23.17
CA GLY A 187 -3.22 35.09 22.97
C GLY A 187 -2.59 34.92 21.59
N VAL A 188 -3.22 34.17 20.68
CA VAL A 188 -2.69 33.93 19.31
C VAL A 188 -3.66 34.41 18.23
N THR A 189 -4.92 33.95 18.24
CA THR A 189 -5.90 34.32 17.20
C THR A 189 -7.34 34.04 17.63
N THR A 190 -8.28 34.90 17.22
CA THR A 190 -9.72 34.57 17.29
C THR A 190 -10.17 33.71 16.12
N GLY A 191 -9.38 33.69 15.03
CA GLY A 191 -9.66 32.98 13.79
C GLY A 191 -10.73 33.62 12.91
N GLU A 192 -11.38 34.71 13.32
CA GLU A 192 -12.56 35.26 12.63
C GLU A 192 -12.26 35.70 11.18
N SER A 193 -11.26 36.57 10.99
CA SER A 193 -10.91 37.08 9.67
C SER A 193 -10.31 35.99 8.77
N GLN A 194 -9.50 35.09 9.35
CA GLN A 194 -8.93 33.96 8.63
C GLN A 194 -10.02 32.99 8.19
N ASN A 195 -10.97 32.67 9.05
CA ASN A 195 -12.08 31.77 8.75
C ASN A 195 -13.03 32.37 7.69
N ALA A 196 -13.28 33.68 7.72
CA ALA A 196 -14.03 34.36 6.66
C ALA A 196 -13.37 34.14 5.28
N ASN A 197 -12.05 34.32 5.18
CA ASN A 197 -11.31 34.08 3.95
C ASN A 197 -11.26 32.59 3.58
N LEU A 198 -10.93 31.70 4.52
CA LEU A 198 -10.87 30.26 4.27
C LEU A 198 -12.20 29.70 3.77
N LYS A 199 -13.33 30.23 4.24
CA LYS A 199 -14.65 29.87 3.74
C LYS A 199 -14.79 30.21 2.24
N LEU A 200 -14.43 31.43 1.83
CA LEU A 200 -14.50 31.85 0.42
C LEU A 200 -13.68 30.94 -0.49
N TYR A 201 -12.46 30.61 -0.08
CA TYR A 201 -11.56 29.77 -0.87
C TYR A 201 -12.03 28.31 -0.89
N THR A 202 -12.55 27.80 0.23
CA THR A 202 -13.17 26.46 0.32
C THR A 202 -14.37 26.34 -0.62
N ASP A 203 -15.25 27.34 -0.65
CA ASP A 203 -16.42 27.36 -1.54
C ASP A 203 -16.00 27.39 -3.02
N ALA A 204 -14.97 28.17 -3.35
CA ALA A 204 -14.39 28.21 -4.70
C ALA A 204 -13.75 26.87 -5.10
N MET A 205 -13.01 26.22 -4.19
CA MET A 205 -12.45 24.88 -4.40
C MET A 205 -13.54 23.85 -4.68
N ARG A 206 -14.63 23.87 -3.89
CA ARG A 206 -15.79 22.99 -4.09
C ARG A 206 -16.42 23.19 -5.48
N ALA A 207 -16.64 24.45 -5.87
CA ALA A 207 -17.23 24.78 -7.17
C ALA A 207 -16.34 24.32 -8.34
N ILE A 208 -15.02 24.51 -8.24
CA ILE A 208 -14.07 24.07 -9.26
C ILE A 208 -14.03 22.54 -9.33
N ALA A 209 -13.91 21.85 -8.19
CA ALA A 209 -13.89 20.38 -8.16
C ALA A 209 -15.15 19.79 -8.80
N LYS A 210 -16.33 20.34 -8.49
CA LYS A 210 -17.60 19.97 -9.14
C LYS A 210 -17.55 20.18 -10.65
N LYS A 211 -17.09 21.35 -11.12
CA LYS A 211 -16.95 21.66 -12.56
C LYS A 211 -15.98 20.71 -13.26
N LYS A 212 -14.87 20.36 -12.60
CA LYS A 212 -13.82 19.46 -13.10
C LYS A 212 -14.16 17.97 -12.90
N ARG A 213 -15.26 17.66 -12.21
CA ARG A 213 -15.72 16.29 -11.88
C ARG A 213 -14.65 15.47 -11.15
N ILE A 214 -13.95 16.10 -10.21
CA ILE A 214 -13.01 15.43 -9.29
C ILE A 214 -13.59 15.40 -7.88
N ASN A 215 -13.07 14.52 -7.04
CA ASN A 215 -13.48 14.43 -5.64
C ASN A 215 -13.09 15.70 -4.90
N PHE A 216 -14.00 16.19 -4.06
CA PHE A 216 -13.72 17.28 -3.12
C PHE A 216 -13.95 16.78 -1.70
N VAL A 217 -13.05 17.12 -0.78
CA VAL A 217 -13.20 16.85 0.65
C VAL A 217 -13.18 18.16 1.40
N ASP A 218 -14.30 18.46 2.03
CA ASP A 218 -14.45 19.60 2.92
C ASP A 218 -13.88 19.27 4.30
N ALA A 219 -12.68 19.76 4.60
CA ALA A 219 -12.11 19.70 5.95
C ALA A 219 -12.45 20.95 6.78
N TYR A 220 -12.89 22.04 6.13
CA TYR A 220 -13.16 23.30 6.79
C TYR A 220 -14.39 23.20 7.70
N ASN A 221 -15.53 22.77 7.16
CA ASN A 221 -16.79 22.72 7.92
C ASN A 221 -16.75 21.69 9.07
N PRO A 222 -16.26 20.45 8.88
CA PRO A 222 -16.13 19.50 9.99
C PRO A 222 -15.21 19.98 11.11
N SER A 223 -14.09 20.65 10.76
CA SER A 223 -13.11 21.10 11.76
C SER A 223 -13.65 22.13 12.74
N GLN A 224 -14.56 23.02 12.30
CA GLN A 224 -15.27 23.94 13.20
C GLN A 224 -16.03 23.20 14.32
N THR A 225 -16.55 22.00 14.03
CA THR A 225 -17.22 21.17 15.03
C THR A 225 -16.21 20.50 15.97
N TRP A 226 -15.04 20.10 15.45
CA TRP A 226 -13.98 19.51 16.28
C TRP A 226 -13.52 20.46 17.38
N PHE A 227 -13.36 21.74 17.03
CA PHE A 227 -12.87 22.79 17.92
C PHE A 227 -13.87 23.18 19.03
N LYS A 228 -15.14 22.77 18.92
CA LYS A 228 -16.15 22.96 19.97
C LYS A 228 -16.11 21.89 21.08
N SER A 229 -15.28 20.85 20.93
CA SER A 229 -15.28 19.71 21.86
C SER A 229 -14.56 19.94 23.19
N GLY A 230 -14.02 21.14 23.43
CA GLY A 230 -13.28 21.50 24.65
C GLY A 230 -11.86 20.92 24.74
N LYS A 231 -11.46 20.08 23.78
CA LYS A 231 -10.08 19.61 23.62
C LYS A 231 -9.36 20.43 22.56
N ARG A 232 -8.08 20.68 22.76
CA ARG A 232 -7.22 21.40 21.81
C ARG A 232 -6.89 20.51 20.61
N HIS A 233 -7.09 21.00 19.38
CA HIS A 233 -6.83 20.24 18.14
C HIS A 233 -5.69 20.82 17.29
N THR A 234 -5.25 22.03 17.61
CA THR A 234 -4.15 22.72 16.95
C THR A 234 -3.07 23.11 17.95
N VAL A 235 -1.88 23.40 17.45
CA VAL A 235 -0.80 23.97 18.27
C VAL A 235 -1.07 25.46 18.46
N ASP A 236 -1.25 26.20 17.37
CA ASP A 236 -1.30 27.67 17.31
C ASP A 236 -2.60 28.24 16.72
N GLY A 237 -3.62 27.40 16.55
CA GLY A 237 -4.87 27.76 15.87
C GLY A 237 -4.92 27.30 14.42
N ALA A 238 -3.78 27.14 13.74
CA ALA A 238 -3.73 26.72 12.33
C ALA A 238 -3.18 25.29 12.17
N LEU A 239 -2.06 24.99 12.82
CA LEU A 239 -1.35 23.73 12.67
C LEU A 239 -2.01 22.65 13.54
N LEU A 240 -2.58 21.61 12.93
CA LEU A 240 -3.17 20.50 13.66
C LEU A 240 -2.13 19.80 14.54
N ASN A 241 -2.50 19.53 15.79
CA ASN A 241 -1.74 18.65 16.69
C ASN A 241 -2.07 17.17 16.39
N ASP A 242 -1.62 16.26 17.25
CA ASP A 242 -1.86 14.82 17.08
C ASP A 242 -3.36 14.47 16.99
N LEU A 243 -4.17 14.98 17.94
CA LEU A 243 -5.62 14.76 17.95
C LEU A 243 -6.32 15.33 16.70
N GLY A 244 -5.89 16.53 16.25
CA GLY A 244 -6.36 17.13 15.01
C GLY A 244 -6.06 16.26 13.79
N ASN A 245 -4.82 15.75 13.69
CA ASN A 245 -4.40 14.87 12.60
C ASN A 245 -5.13 13.51 12.62
N GLN A 246 -5.43 12.94 13.80
CA GLN A 246 -6.26 11.73 13.90
C GLN A 246 -7.66 11.94 13.33
N LYS A 247 -8.30 13.09 13.63
CA LYS A 247 -9.61 13.44 13.08
C LYS A 247 -9.55 13.68 11.58
N LEU A 248 -8.55 14.42 11.10
CA LEU A 248 -8.34 14.65 9.68
C LEU A 248 -8.14 13.34 8.93
N ALA A 249 -7.27 12.44 9.41
CA ALA A 249 -7.02 11.14 8.80
C ALA A 249 -8.32 10.33 8.58
N LYS A 250 -9.17 10.23 9.60
CA LYS A 250 -10.46 9.54 9.52
C LYS A 250 -11.42 10.22 8.52
N LEU A 251 -11.53 11.54 8.58
CA LEU A 251 -12.36 12.32 7.65
C LEU A 251 -11.94 12.05 6.20
N LEU A 252 -10.64 12.17 5.89
CA LEU A 252 -10.12 11.98 4.54
C LEU A 252 -10.36 10.56 4.05
N CYS A 253 -10.05 9.54 4.85
CA CYS A 253 -10.27 8.15 4.44
C CYS A 253 -11.75 7.86 4.17
N ASP A 254 -12.65 8.31 5.05
CA ASP A 254 -14.10 8.09 4.92
C ASP A 254 -14.70 8.66 3.63
N HIS A 255 -14.27 9.89 3.28
CA HIS A 255 -14.82 10.65 2.15
C HIS A 255 -14.12 10.32 0.83
N ILE A 256 -12.83 10.02 0.84
CA ILE A 256 -12.09 9.72 -0.40
C ILE A 256 -12.25 8.24 -0.78
N PHE A 257 -12.10 7.31 0.17
CA PHE A 257 -11.97 5.87 -0.12
C PHE A 257 -13.05 5.01 0.53
N GLY A 258 -13.71 5.52 1.57
CA GLY A 258 -14.76 4.82 2.31
C GLY A 258 -14.33 4.39 3.70
N ARG A 259 -15.33 4.05 4.53
CA ARG A 259 -15.13 3.75 5.95
C ARG A 259 -14.22 2.54 6.19
N GLY A 260 -14.31 1.52 5.33
CA GLY A 260 -13.60 0.26 5.54
C GLY A 260 -13.95 -0.38 6.89
N ASN A 261 -13.11 -1.31 7.35
CA ASN A 261 -13.21 -1.89 8.70
C ASN A 261 -11.80 -2.05 9.30
N PRO A 262 -11.21 -0.97 9.85
CA PRO A 262 -9.84 -0.99 10.35
C PRO A 262 -9.71 -1.93 11.56
N ASN A 263 -8.71 -2.80 11.54
CA ASN A 263 -8.40 -3.66 12.69
C ASN A 263 -7.63 -2.89 13.77
N GLU A 264 -8.35 -2.30 14.72
CA GLU A 264 -7.78 -1.47 15.78
C GLU A 264 -6.69 -2.16 16.61
N LYS A 265 -6.71 -3.50 16.73
CA LYS A 265 -5.67 -4.26 17.45
C LYS A 265 -4.27 -4.13 16.81
N ARG A 266 -4.19 -3.72 15.53
CA ARG A 266 -2.96 -3.58 14.77
C ARG A 266 -2.50 -2.13 14.59
N ARG A 267 -3.28 -1.17 15.09
CA ARG A 267 -3.01 0.25 14.84
C ARG A 267 -1.63 0.68 15.29
N SER A 268 -1.22 0.31 16.51
CA SER A 268 0.09 0.68 17.04
C SER A 268 1.22 0.18 16.15
N SER A 269 1.22 -1.13 15.81
CA SER A 269 2.29 -1.72 14.99
C SER A 269 2.34 -1.15 13.57
N VAL A 270 1.17 -0.87 12.97
CA VAL A 270 1.11 -0.22 11.65
C VAL A 270 1.58 1.23 11.73
N HIS A 271 1.17 1.97 12.76
CA HIS A 271 1.57 3.36 12.99
C HIS A 271 3.08 3.49 13.20
N ASP A 272 3.67 2.65 14.05
CA ASP A 272 5.11 2.63 14.30
C ASP A 272 5.89 2.38 12.99
N ALA A 273 5.45 1.43 12.17
CA ALA A 273 6.05 1.15 10.87
C ALA A 273 5.89 2.32 9.86
N VAL A 274 4.75 3.01 9.88
CA VAL A 274 4.51 4.23 9.08
C VAL A 274 5.47 5.34 9.50
N MET A 275 5.67 5.55 10.80
CA MET A 275 6.57 6.57 11.31
C MET A 275 8.03 6.29 10.94
N ASP A 276 8.46 5.03 11.03
CA ASP A 276 9.80 4.62 10.56
C ASP A 276 9.97 4.88 9.05
N LYS A 277 8.97 4.51 8.23
CA LYS A 277 8.99 4.81 6.79
C LYS A 277 9.10 6.30 6.51
N ASN A 278 8.34 7.12 7.24
CA ASN A 278 8.29 8.57 7.05
C ASN A 278 9.65 9.23 7.28
N PHE A 279 10.46 8.72 8.20
CA PHE A 279 11.84 9.18 8.40
C PHE A 279 12.67 9.02 7.11
N TYR A 280 12.66 7.82 6.50
CA TYR A 280 13.42 7.57 5.26
C TYR A 280 12.88 8.38 4.09
N TRP A 281 11.55 8.50 3.97
CA TRP A 281 10.95 9.30 2.91
C TRP A 281 11.32 10.79 3.03
N LEU A 282 11.32 11.36 4.24
CA LEU A 282 11.78 12.74 4.46
C LEU A 282 13.25 12.92 4.10
N ASN A 283 14.09 11.93 4.39
CA ASN A 283 15.51 11.98 4.03
C ASN A 283 15.78 11.77 2.53
N ASP A 284 14.79 11.37 1.71
CA ASP A 284 14.89 11.41 0.24
C ASP A 284 14.31 12.73 -0.28
N PHE A 285 13.04 13.01 0.00
CA PHE A 285 12.30 14.12 -0.61
C PHE A 285 12.68 15.49 -0.04
N LYS A 286 12.95 15.57 1.27
CA LYS A 286 13.36 16.80 1.98
C LYS A 286 14.73 16.61 2.63
N ILE A 287 15.66 16.01 1.89
CA ILE A 287 16.98 15.64 2.40
C ILE A 287 17.69 16.85 3.05
N PRO A 288 18.22 16.70 4.28
CA PRO A 288 19.06 17.72 4.89
C PRO A 288 20.26 18.04 3.99
N ASN A 289 20.73 19.29 4.03
CA ASN A 289 21.84 19.76 3.19
C ASN A 289 21.60 19.58 1.67
N GLY A 290 20.35 19.70 1.21
CA GLY A 290 19.96 19.54 -0.20
C GLY A 290 20.77 20.36 -1.22
N VAL A 291 21.45 21.43 -0.81
CA VAL A 291 22.36 22.19 -1.68
C VAL A 291 23.59 21.39 -2.13
N HIS A 292 24.04 20.41 -1.33
CA HIS A 292 25.12 19.48 -1.65
C HIS A 292 24.62 18.23 -2.39
N VAL A 293 23.33 17.92 -2.24
CA VAL A 293 22.70 16.75 -2.86
C VAL A 293 22.25 17.06 -4.28
N TYR A 294 21.54 18.18 -4.45
CA TYR A 294 20.87 18.55 -5.69
C TYR A 294 21.19 19.98 -6.15
N GLY A 295 21.83 20.80 -5.31
CA GLY A 295 22.03 22.22 -5.57
C GLY A 295 23.44 22.59 -6.04
N ARG A 296 23.75 23.88 -5.96
CA ARG A 296 25.01 24.47 -6.45
C ARG A 296 26.29 23.92 -5.84
N ARG A 297 26.23 23.29 -4.65
CA ARG A 297 27.39 22.71 -3.97
C ARG A 297 27.52 21.20 -4.20
N TYR A 298 26.81 20.66 -5.19
CA TYR A 298 26.94 19.28 -5.59
C TYR A 298 28.37 18.95 -6.01
N ASN A 299 28.99 19.74 -6.90
CA ASN A 299 30.38 19.53 -7.31
C ASN A 299 31.36 20.16 -6.28
N PRO A 300 32.44 19.48 -5.81
CA PRO A 300 32.94 18.16 -6.23
C PRO A 300 32.54 16.96 -5.38
N PHE A 301 31.95 17.16 -4.20
CA PHE A 301 31.80 16.07 -3.22
C PHE A 301 30.49 15.28 -3.36
N GLY A 302 29.44 15.92 -3.85
CA GLY A 302 28.12 15.32 -4.00
C GLY A 302 28.06 14.13 -4.97
N PRO A 303 28.65 14.19 -6.18
CA PRO A 303 28.65 13.07 -7.13
C PRO A 303 29.24 11.77 -6.59
N LYS A 304 30.13 11.84 -5.60
CA LYS A 304 30.78 10.66 -5.02
C LYS A 304 29.90 9.92 -4.02
N ASN A 305 29.18 10.66 -3.18
CA ASN A 305 28.51 10.09 -2.00
C ASN A 305 26.99 10.00 -2.14
N TYR A 306 26.34 11.08 -2.60
CA TYR A 306 24.88 11.18 -2.52
C TYR A 306 24.11 10.25 -3.47
N PRO A 307 24.56 9.92 -4.69
CA PRO A 307 23.83 8.98 -5.54
C PRO A 307 23.56 7.63 -4.85
N PHE A 308 24.57 7.09 -4.16
CA PHE A 308 24.46 5.83 -3.43
C PHE A 308 23.60 5.97 -2.17
N GLU A 309 23.73 7.06 -1.42
CA GLU A 309 22.91 7.31 -0.23
C GLU A 309 21.43 7.50 -0.57
N ILE A 310 21.10 8.18 -1.67
CA ILE A 310 19.73 8.30 -2.17
C ILE A 310 19.18 6.92 -2.56
N GLN A 311 19.96 6.13 -3.32
CA GLN A 311 19.55 4.79 -3.71
C GLN A 311 19.26 3.91 -2.48
N LYS A 312 20.15 3.93 -1.49
CA LYS A 312 20.01 3.20 -0.22
C LYS A 312 18.79 3.68 0.58
N THR A 313 18.56 4.99 0.65
CA THR A 313 17.40 5.59 1.35
C THR A 313 16.09 5.16 0.70
N ARG A 314 16.04 5.08 -0.63
CA ARG A 314 14.87 4.58 -1.38
C ARG A 314 14.63 3.09 -1.13
N GLN A 315 15.67 2.27 -1.18
CA GLN A 315 15.58 0.85 -0.83
C GLN A 315 15.09 0.64 0.60
N PHE A 316 15.56 1.45 1.56
CA PHE A 316 15.04 1.40 2.92
C PHE A 316 13.57 1.81 2.99
N THR A 317 13.17 2.86 2.27
CA THR A 317 11.75 3.27 2.20
C THR A 317 10.86 2.13 1.70
N GLU A 318 11.26 1.44 0.62
CA GLU A 318 10.54 0.29 0.07
C GLU A 318 10.49 -0.92 1.05
N ILE A 319 11.57 -1.17 1.79
CA ILE A 319 11.59 -2.18 2.86
C ILE A 319 10.52 -1.84 3.92
N ARG A 320 10.37 -0.58 4.30
CA ARG A 320 9.39 -0.17 5.30
C ARG A 320 7.96 -0.21 4.77
N ASP A 321 7.71 0.08 3.49
CA ASP A 321 6.38 -0.14 2.90
C ASP A 321 5.96 -1.61 3.07
N ARG A 322 6.88 -2.55 2.79
CA ARG A 322 6.62 -3.99 2.99
C ARG A 322 6.37 -4.35 4.45
N ALA A 323 7.12 -3.74 5.38
CA ALA A 323 6.90 -3.92 6.81
C ALA A 323 5.50 -3.42 7.25
N ILE A 324 5.04 -2.28 6.72
CA ILE A 324 3.69 -1.75 6.95
C ILE A 324 2.63 -2.74 6.45
N TRP A 325 2.79 -3.28 5.23
CA TRP A 325 1.83 -4.25 4.69
C TRP A 325 1.79 -5.53 5.53
N ALA A 326 2.96 -6.05 5.93
CA ALA A 326 3.06 -7.20 6.81
C ALA A 326 2.40 -6.94 8.18
N ALA A 327 2.62 -5.77 8.78
CA ALA A 327 1.96 -5.36 10.02
C ALA A 327 0.43 -5.25 9.85
N GLY A 328 -0.04 -4.78 8.68
CA GLY A 328 -1.45 -4.68 8.34
C GLY A 328 -2.14 -6.04 8.18
N ILE A 329 -1.46 -7.03 7.59
CA ILE A 329 -1.95 -8.42 7.39
C ILE A 329 -1.82 -9.26 8.66
N GLY A 330 -0.80 -8.98 9.48
CA GLY A 330 -0.43 -9.65 10.72
C GLY A 330 0.01 -11.10 10.53
N GLN A 331 0.54 -11.69 11.61
CA GLN A 331 1.02 -13.07 11.60
C GLN A 331 -0.10 -14.09 11.82
N GLY A 332 0.02 -15.27 11.20
CA GLY A 332 -0.94 -16.34 11.36
C GLY A 332 -0.51 -17.66 10.74
N THR A 333 -1.32 -18.69 10.99
CA THR A 333 -1.16 -20.01 10.38
C THR A 333 -2.43 -20.36 9.63
N ARG A 334 -2.27 -20.76 8.38
CA ARG A 334 -3.34 -21.38 7.61
C ARG A 334 -3.00 -22.84 7.39
N LEU A 335 -3.85 -23.74 7.87
CA LEU A 335 -3.75 -25.15 7.53
C LEU A 335 -4.42 -25.41 6.18
N PHE A 336 -3.76 -26.21 5.35
CA PHE A 336 -4.34 -26.81 4.16
C PHE A 336 -5.07 -28.10 4.51
N PHE A 337 -4.47 -28.95 5.36
CA PHE A 337 -5.13 -30.13 5.93
C PHE A 337 -4.53 -30.50 7.30
N ASP A 338 -5.28 -31.29 8.07
CA ASP A 338 -4.90 -31.88 9.37
C ASP A 338 -5.52 -33.29 9.47
N ASP A 339 -6.67 -33.43 10.15
CA ASP A 339 -7.43 -34.68 10.33
C ASP A 339 -8.25 -35.15 9.11
N GLU A 340 -8.41 -34.27 8.13
CA GLU A 340 -9.24 -34.50 6.96
C GLU A 340 -8.65 -33.81 5.73
N ALA A 341 -9.05 -34.26 4.54
CA ALA A 341 -8.61 -33.64 3.30
C ALA A 341 -9.09 -32.18 3.23
N PRO A 342 -8.40 -31.30 2.46
CA PRO A 342 -8.83 -29.92 2.30
C PRO A 342 -10.27 -29.86 1.76
N GLY A 343 -11.22 -29.50 2.62
CA GLY A 343 -12.66 -29.51 2.30
C GLY A 343 -13.02 -28.68 1.06
N ASP A 344 -14.17 -28.99 0.44
CA ASP A 344 -14.75 -28.34 -0.77
C ASP A 344 -13.78 -27.98 -1.91
N SER A 345 -12.58 -28.57 -1.92
CA SER A 345 -11.54 -28.35 -2.92
C SER A 345 -11.58 -29.49 -3.93
N ARG A 346 -11.02 -29.28 -5.12
CA ARG A 346 -10.89 -30.35 -6.11
C ARG A 346 -9.68 -31.20 -5.75
N LEU A 347 -9.90 -32.48 -5.45
CA LEU A 347 -8.91 -33.41 -4.96
C LEU A 347 -8.72 -34.58 -5.93
N SER A 348 -7.49 -35.11 -6.01
CA SER A 348 -7.26 -36.43 -6.61
C SER A 348 -7.83 -37.54 -5.72
N ALA A 349 -7.99 -38.75 -6.27
CA ALA A 349 -8.23 -39.93 -5.44
C ALA A 349 -7.06 -40.21 -4.47
N GLY A 350 -7.31 -40.98 -3.39
CA GLY A 350 -6.26 -41.53 -2.53
C GLY A 350 -5.93 -40.75 -1.24
N TRP A 351 -6.76 -39.78 -0.85
CA TRP A 351 -6.70 -39.16 0.48
C TRP A 351 -7.24 -40.13 1.53
N SER A 352 -6.34 -40.84 2.21
CA SER A 352 -6.67 -41.86 3.21
C SER A 352 -6.18 -41.44 4.58
N PHE A 353 -7.10 -41.14 5.50
CA PHE A 353 -6.79 -40.73 6.86
C PHE A 353 -6.96 -41.89 7.84
N VAL A 354 -5.98 -42.08 8.72
CA VAL A 354 -5.94 -43.19 9.71
C VAL A 354 -5.74 -42.63 11.11
N GLY A 355 -6.32 -43.28 12.12
CA GLY A 355 -6.13 -42.94 13.54
C GLY A 355 -5.42 -44.05 14.30
N ASN A 356 -5.45 -43.98 15.63
CA ASN A 356 -4.88 -44.98 16.55
C ASN A 356 -5.26 -46.42 16.12
N PRO A 357 -4.31 -47.38 16.03
CA PRO A 357 -2.93 -47.36 16.55
C PRO A 357 -1.88 -46.74 15.64
N GLU A 358 -2.25 -46.20 14.49
CA GLU A 358 -1.31 -45.52 13.61
C GLU A 358 -0.87 -44.16 14.20
N PRO A 359 0.34 -43.65 13.86
CA PRO A 359 0.82 -42.37 14.37
C PRO A 359 -0.10 -41.20 13.98
N VAL A 360 -0.46 -40.38 14.98
CA VAL A 360 -1.20 -39.11 14.81
C VAL A 360 -0.41 -38.03 15.55
N LEU A 361 -0.21 -36.85 14.94
CA LEU A 361 0.47 -35.73 15.60
C LEU A 361 -0.55 -34.85 16.32
N SER A 362 -1.65 -34.53 15.62
CA SER A 362 -2.66 -33.57 16.03
C SER A 362 -4.04 -34.16 15.82
N GLY A 363 -4.97 -33.85 16.72
CA GLY A 363 -6.34 -34.35 16.59
C GLY A 363 -6.44 -35.86 16.73
N SER A 364 -7.06 -36.51 15.75
CA SER A 364 -7.47 -37.93 15.80
C SER A 364 -7.00 -38.77 14.62
N LYS A 365 -6.56 -38.15 13.52
CA LYS A 365 -6.17 -38.83 12.29
C LYS A 365 -4.98 -38.13 11.61
N SER A 366 -4.23 -38.91 10.84
CA SER A 366 -3.19 -38.42 9.95
C SER A 366 -3.34 -39.02 8.55
N LEU A 367 -2.83 -38.34 7.52
CA LEU A 367 -2.84 -38.81 6.14
C LEU A 367 -1.81 -39.94 5.96
N LEU A 368 -2.29 -41.14 5.65
CA LEU A 368 -1.45 -42.29 5.31
C LEU A 368 -1.04 -42.27 3.84
N ARG A 369 0.25 -42.48 3.57
CA ARG A 369 0.80 -42.72 2.23
C ARG A 369 1.62 -44.01 2.23
N SER A 370 1.40 -44.87 1.24
CA SER A 370 2.18 -46.10 1.04
C SER A 370 2.28 -46.47 -0.44
N GLY A 371 3.42 -47.00 -0.88
CA GLY A 371 3.60 -47.46 -2.25
C GLY A 371 4.97 -48.08 -2.54
N LYS A 372 5.14 -48.67 -3.73
CA LYS A 372 6.43 -49.24 -4.19
C LYS A 372 7.27 -48.29 -5.04
N GLY A 373 6.63 -47.31 -5.69
CA GLY A 373 7.28 -46.31 -6.56
C GLY A 373 6.76 -44.91 -6.26
N ASN A 374 6.66 -44.07 -7.29
CA ASN A 374 6.14 -42.72 -7.17
C ASN A 374 4.64 -42.74 -6.85
N THR A 375 4.22 -42.10 -5.76
CA THR A 375 2.80 -41.93 -5.42
C THR A 375 2.54 -40.53 -4.91
N GLN A 376 1.35 -39.99 -5.18
CA GLN A 376 0.95 -38.67 -4.71
C GLN A 376 -0.53 -38.60 -4.30
N VAL A 377 -0.84 -37.59 -3.48
CA VAL A 377 -2.19 -37.00 -3.38
C VAL A 377 -2.09 -35.54 -3.75
N VAL A 378 -3.12 -35.05 -4.43
CA VAL A 378 -3.13 -33.72 -5.02
C VAL A 378 -4.41 -33.00 -4.61
N VAL A 379 -4.24 -31.74 -4.27
CA VAL A 379 -5.28 -30.71 -4.33
C VAL A 379 -5.07 -29.99 -5.64
N ASP A 380 -5.94 -30.24 -6.62
CA ASP A 380 -5.82 -29.62 -7.94
C ASP A 380 -6.24 -28.15 -7.90
N ASN A 381 -7.27 -27.85 -7.10
CA ASN A 381 -7.76 -26.50 -6.90
C ASN A 381 -8.38 -26.33 -5.50
N PHE A 382 -7.73 -25.56 -4.64
CA PHE A 382 -8.27 -25.09 -3.38
C PHE A 382 -9.50 -24.23 -3.63
N ARG A 383 -10.56 -24.44 -2.83
CA ARG A 383 -11.73 -23.54 -2.81
C ARG A 383 -11.32 -22.08 -2.56
N TYR A 384 -10.35 -21.90 -1.66
CA TYR A 384 -9.77 -20.60 -1.34
C TYR A 384 -8.27 -20.65 -1.60
N PRO A 385 -7.77 -20.22 -2.77
CA PRO A 385 -6.33 -20.19 -3.02
C PRO A 385 -5.60 -19.37 -1.95
N HIS A 386 -4.38 -19.77 -1.57
CA HIS A 386 -3.54 -18.95 -0.69
C HIS A 386 -2.77 -17.94 -1.52
N GLU A 387 -2.80 -16.67 -1.16
CA GLU A 387 -2.01 -15.64 -1.82
C GLU A 387 -0.77 -15.38 -1.00
N VAL A 388 0.41 -15.56 -1.59
CA VAL A 388 1.68 -15.30 -0.91
C VAL A 388 1.80 -13.79 -0.68
N THR A 389 1.82 -13.37 0.58
CA THR A 389 1.90 -11.96 0.98
C THR A 389 3.31 -11.50 1.31
N ASP A 390 4.20 -12.46 1.60
CA ASP A 390 5.61 -12.24 1.89
C ASP A 390 6.47 -13.37 1.29
N ARG A 391 7.66 -13.04 0.81
CA ARG A 391 8.66 -14.02 0.33
C ARG A 391 9.18 -14.93 1.44
N GLU A 392 9.06 -14.49 2.69
CA GLU A 392 9.45 -15.25 3.88
C GLU A 392 8.33 -16.13 4.45
N GLU A 393 7.16 -16.21 3.81
CA GLU A 393 6.14 -17.19 4.21
C GLU A 393 6.70 -18.61 4.24
N GLU A 394 6.47 -19.32 5.34
CA GLU A 394 6.97 -20.68 5.56
C GLU A 394 5.85 -21.67 5.28
N PHE A 395 5.97 -22.40 4.17
CA PHE A 395 5.15 -23.56 3.90
C PHE A 395 5.70 -24.75 4.68
N PHE A 396 4.82 -25.50 5.32
CA PHE A 396 5.21 -26.62 6.18
C PHE A 396 4.27 -27.82 6.07
N ALA A 397 4.78 -28.99 6.44
CA ALA A 397 3.99 -30.18 6.73
C ALA A 397 4.73 -31.05 7.73
N TRP A 398 3.99 -31.70 8.62
CA TRP A 398 4.58 -32.69 9.52
C TRP A 398 4.56 -34.07 8.87
N VAL A 399 5.64 -34.82 9.09
CA VAL A 399 5.80 -36.16 8.54
C VAL A 399 6.34 -37.13 9.59
N TYR A 400 5.81 -38.35 9.58
CA TYR A 400 6.33 -39.50 10.31
C TYR A 400 6.73 -40.56 9.29
N LEU A 401 8.00 -40.99 9.31
CA LEU A 401 8.48 -42.06 8.43
C LEU A 401 8.43 -43.40 9.15
N ASP A 402 7.86 -44.41 8.48
CA ASP A 402 7.75 -45.75 9.05
C ASP A 402 9.15 -46.34 9.39
N PRO A 403 9.36 -46.89 10.60
CA PRO A 403 10.65 -47.46 11.00
C PRO A 403 11.10 -48.65 10.15
N LYS A 404 10.14 -49.46 9.69
CA LYS A 404 10.38 -50.74 9.01
C LYS A 404 10.45 -50.55 7.49
N ASN A 405 9.61 -49.67 6.94
CA ASN A 405 9.46 -49.45 5.51
C ASN A 405 9.37 -47.95 5.18
N PRO A 406 10.43 -47.15 5.42
CA PRO A 406 10.41 -45.71 5.11
C PRO A 406 10.44 -45.44 3.61
N PRO A 407 9.92 -44.29 3.14
CA PRO A 407 10.14 -43.84 1.75
C PRO A 407 11.63 -43.56 1.49
N LYS A 408 12.02 -43.56 0.21
CA LYS A 408 13.37 -43.16 -0.24
C LYS A 408 13.49 -41.67 -0.56
N GLN A 409 12.35 -41.03 -0.84
CA GLN A 409 12.22 -39.60 -1.03
C GLN A 409 10.80 -39.16 -0.70
N ILE A 410 10.67 -37.94 -0.17
CA ILE A 410 9.40 -37.24 0.01
C ILE A 410 9.50 -35.84 -0.61
N MET A 411 8.38 -35.31 -1.08
CA MET A 411 8.30 -34.02 -1.77
C MET A 411 6.97 -33.32 -1.45
N ILE A 412 7.07 -32.01 -1.22
CA ILE A 412 5.93 -31.10 -1.15
C ILE A 412 5.94 -30.24 -2.41
N GLN A 413 4.80 -30.13 -3.08
CA GLN A 413 4.64 -29.37 -4.33
C GLN A 413 3.54 -28.32 -4.18
N PHE A 414 3.68 -27.20 -4.89
CA PHE A 414 2.67 -26.15 -4.96
C PHE A 414 2.33 -25.81 -6.40
N HIS A 415 1.07 -25.46 -6.63
CA HIS A 415 0.53 -25.10 -7.94
C HIS A 415 0.05 -23.66 -7.93
N ASN A 416 0.64 -22.80 -8.76
CA ASN A 416 0.22 -21.39 -8.93
C ASN A 416 -0.27 -21.05 -10.36
N GLY A 417 -0.57 -22.08 -11.15
CA GLY A 417 -0.75 -22.04 -12.60
C GLY A 417 0.20 -22.99 -13.32
N ASN A 418 1.30 -23.37 -12.67
CA ASN A 418 2.13 -24.54 -12.98
C ASN A 418 2.63 -25.17 -11.68
N TRP A 419 3.31 -26.32 -11.76
CA TRP A 419 3.78 -27.09 -10.61
C TRP A 419 5.27 -26.89 -10.27
N GLU A 420 5.98 -25.95 -10.90
CA GLU A 420 7.45 -25.75 -10.79
C GLU A 420 7.89 -25.06 -9.48
N HIS A 421 7.24 -25.45 -8.38
CA HIS A 421 7.43 -24.97 -7.02
C HIS A 421 7.46 -26.16 -6.07
N ARG A 422 8.61 -26.85 -5.99
CA ARG A 422 8.72 -28.14 -5.28
C ARG A 422 9.95 -28.19 -4.38
N ALA A 423 9.75 -28.73 -3.19
CA ALA A 423 10.78 -29.00 -2.20
C ALA A 423 10.83 -30.49 -1.88
N PHE A 424 12.03 -31.09 -1.85
CA PHE A 424 12.18 -32.52 -1.56
C PHE A 424 13.29 -32.86 -0.58
N TRP A 425 13.14 -34.02 0.07
CA TRP A 425 14.11 -34.63 0.97
C TRP A 425 14.38 -36.07 0.56
N GLY A 426 15.66 -36.50 0.55
CA GLY A 426 16.06 -37.87 0.23
C GLY A 426 16.87 -38.02 -1.07
N GLN A 427 16.65 -39.15 -1.76
CA GLN A 427 17.55 -39.68 -2.82
C GLN A 427 17.32 -39.11 -4.24
N ASN A 428 16.41 -38.15 -4.43
CA ASN A 428 16.14 -37.52 -5.74
C ASN A 428 15.70 -38.48 -6.88
N LEU A 429 14.73 -39.35 -6.58
CA LEU A 429 14.12 -40.34 -7.47
C LEU A 429 12.82 -39.86 -8.18
N ILE A 430 12.12 -38.86 -7.64
CA ILE A 430 10.88 -38.30 -8.21
C ILE A 430 11.26 -37.40 -9.41
N PRO A 431 10.80 -37.69 -10.65
CA PRO A 431 11.31 -37.06 -11.86
C PRO A 431 10.66 -35.71 -12.21
N TYR A 432 9.91 -35.10 -11.29
CA TYR A 432 9.17 -33.86 -11.54
C TYR A 432 10.08 -32.62 -11.42
N GLY A 433 10.07 -31.76 -12.44
CA GLY A 433 10.89 -30.55 -12.50
C GLY A 433 12.37 -30.81 -12.80
N ILE A 434 13.13 -29.72 -12.96
CA ILE A 434 14.57 -29.74 -13.28
C ILE A 434 15.39 -29.68 -11.98
N ASP A 435 16.41 -30.52 -11.85
CA ASP A 435 17.26 -30.54 -10.64
C ASP A 435 17.86 -29.18 -10.31
N GLY A 436 17.88 -28.83 -9.03
CA GLY A 436 18.48 -27.58 -8.55
C GLY A 436 17.66 -26.32 -8.85
N SER A 437 16.64 -26.42 -9.72
CA SER A 437 15.67 -25.35 -9.97
C SER A 437 14.63 -25.25 -8.84
N THR A 438 13.79 -24.21 -8.91
CA THR A 438 12.61 -24.05 -8.02
C THR A 438 11.59 -25.17 -8.22
N GLY A 439 11.59 -25.80 -9.40
CA GLY A 439 10.76 -26.95 -9.74
C GLY A 439 11.22 -28.27 -9.14
N ARG A 440 12.45 -28.34 -8.60
CA ARG A 440 12.96 -29.51 -7.88
C ARG A 440 14.07 -29.12 -6.91
N ARG A 441 13.69 -28.40 -5.85
CA ARG A 441 14.64 -27.91 -4.84
C ARG A 441 14.94 -28.96 -3.78
N ARG A 442 16.22 -29.33 -3.63
CA ARG A 442 16.67 -30.23 -2.55
C ARG A 442 16.75 -29.47 -1.22
N MET A 443 16.06 -29.96 -0.21
CA MET A 443 16.05 -29.37 1.15
C MET A 443 16.87 -30.16 2.16
N GLY A 444 17.21 -31.42 1.87
CA GLY A 444 18.09 -32.21 2.74
C GLY A 444 17.94 -33.72 2.59
N ASN A 445 18.52 -34.44 3.54
CA ASN A 445 18.29 -35.88 3.71
C ASN A 445 16.89 -36.12 4.28
N LEU A 446 16.40 -37.37 4.21
CA LEU A 446 15.17 -37.74 4.90
C LEU A 446 15.31 -37.51 6.41
N PRO A 447 14.24 -37.04 7.09
CA PRO A 447 14.23 -36.98 8.54
C PRO A 447 14.35 -38.38 9.16
N SER A 448 14.69 -38.46 10.43
CA SER A 448 14.82 -39.76 11.09
C SER A 448 13.46 -40.46 11.22
N LYS A 449 13.49 -41.79 11.15
CA LYS A 449 12.28 -42.64 11.21
C LYS A 449 11.70 -42.72 12.62
N GLY A 450 10.44 -43.14 12.72
CA GLY A 450 9.81 -43.49 14.00
C GLY A 450 9.37 -42.32 14.88
N LYS A 451 9.47 -41.07 14.38
CA LYS A 451 9.00 -39.87 15.07
C LYS A 451 8.56 -38.80 14.08
N TRP A 452 7.76 -37.86 14.57
CA TRP A 452 7.29 -36.71 13.81
C TRP A 452 8.39 -35.67 13.60
N HIS A 453 8.47 -35.15 12.38
CA HIS A 453 9.33 -34.03 12.00
C HIS A 453 8.55 -33.01 11.19
N ARG A 454 8.83 -31.73 11.40
CA ARG A 454 8.29 -30.66 10.57
C ARG A 454 9.22 -30.41 9.39
N LEU A 455 8.69 -30.54 8.19
CA LEU A 455 9.32 -30.06 6.97
C LEU A 455 8.92 -28.61 6.76
N SER A 456 9.88 -27.78 6.34
CA SER A 456 9.68 -26.34 6.11
C SER A 456 10.38 -25.89 4.83
N VAL A 457 9.75 -24.97 4.10
CA VAL A 457 10.34 -24.28 2.96
C VAL A 457 9.80 -22.84 2.86
N ARG A 458 10.68 -21.86 2.60
CA ARG A 458 10.28 -20.47 2.38
C ARG A 458 9.77 -20.28 0.95
N ALA A 459 8.78 -19.42 0.75
CA ALA A 459 8.20 -19.14 -0.56
C ALA A 459 9.27 -18.83 -1.62
N HIS A 460 10.25 -17.99 -1.30
CA HIS A 460 11.31 -17.63 -2.25
C HIS A 460 12.23 -18.79 -2.65
N GLN A 461 12.42 -19.80 -1.80
CA GLN A 461 13.32 -20.93 -2.07
C GLN A 461 12.79 -21.85 -3.17
N ILE A 462 11.47 -21.81 -3.39
CA ILE A 462 10.77 -22.57 -4.43
C ILE A 462 10.13 -21.65 -5.47
N GLY A 463 10.64 -20.41 -5.62
CA GLY A 463 10.23 -19.53 -6.71
C GLY A 463 8.82 -18.95 -6.59
N LEU A 464 8.20 -19.02 -5.41
CA LEU A 464 6.94 -18.35 -5.14
C LEU A 464 7.23 -16.89 -4.73
N GLY A 465 6.86 -15.97 -5.62
CA GLY A 465 6.92 -14.54 -5.35
C GLY A 465 5.68 -14.04 -4.60
N VAL A 466 5.75 -12.81 -4.11
CA VAL A 466 4.57 -12.10 -3.60
C VAL A 466 3.48 -12.10 -4.69
N ASP A 467 2.22 -12.26 -4.28
CA ASP A 467 1.01 -12.40 -5.11
C ASP A 467 0.83 -13.74 -5.81
N SER A 468 1.77 -14.67 -5.66
CA SER A 468 1.57 -16.02 -6.16
C SER A 468 0.32 -16.60 -5.52
N LYS A 469 -0.68 -16.93 -6.34
CA LYS A 469 -1.89 -17.61 -5.89
C LYS A 469 -1.66 -19.10 -5.92
N ILE A 470 -1.58 -19.72 -4.75
CA ILE A 470 -1.46 -21.16 -4.59
C ILE A 470 -2.84 -21.78 -4.76
N TYR A 471 -3.10 -22.25 -5.97
CA TYR A 471 -4.32 -22.97 -6.33
C TYR A 471 -4.25 -24.42 -5.88
N GLY A 472 -3.08 -25.03 -5.76
CA GLY A 472 -2.99 -26.46 -5.42
C GLY A 472 -1.75 -26.83 -4.65
N MET A 473 -1.77 -28.04 -4.12
CA MET A 473 -0.67 -28.64 -3.36
C MET A 473 -0.63 -30.15 -3.63
N ALA A 474 0.56 -30.75 -3.62
CA ALA A 474 0.69 -32.20 -3.61
C ALA A 474 1.67 -32.69 -2.55
N ILE A 475 1.37 -33.85 -1.97
CA ILE A 475 2.30 -34.66 -1.19
C ILE A 475 2.69 -35.85 -2.03
N THR A 476 3.99 -36.03 -2.22
CA THR A 476 4.52 -37.07 -3.10
C THR A 476 5.64 -37.82 -2.41
N GLN A 477 5.70 -39.13 -2.63
CA GLN A 477 6.78 -39.95 -2.10
C GLN A 477 7.22 -41.01 -3.11
N TRP A 478 8.46 -41.44 -2.98
CA TRP A 478 9.00 -42.59 -3.69
C TRP A 478 9.17 -43.78 -2.76
N GLY A 479 8.29 -44.77 -2.91
CA GLY A 479 8.29 -46.01 -2.13
C GLY A 479 7.89 -45.81 -0.66
N GLY A 480 7.88 -46.89 0.12
CA GLY A 480 7.73 -46.88 1.58
C GLY A 480 6.33 -46.51 2.10
N LYS A 481 6.23 -46.35 3.42
CA LYS A 481 5.06 -45.94 4.21
C LYS A 481 5.41 -44.68 5.01
N SER A 482 4.53 -43.69 4.99
CA SER A 482 4.66 -42.45 5.76
C SER A 482 3.30 -41.91 6.18
N TYR A 483 3.30 -41.05 7.19
CA TYR A 483 2.11 -40.37 7.71
C TYR A 483 2.36 -38.87 7.68
N TRP A 484 1.36 -38.11 7.31
CA TRP A 484 1.44 -36.67 7.17
C TRP A 484 0.35 -36.00 7.98
N ASP A 485 0.70 -34.91 8.63
CA ASP A 485 -0.21 -34.21 9.52
C ASP A 485 0.08 -32.70 9.49
N ARG A 486 -0.87 -31.87 9.91
CA ARG A 486 -0.74 -30.40 9.96
C ARG A 486 0.08 -29.80 8.81
N ALA A 487 -0.46 -29.81 7.59
CA ALA A 487 0.19 -29.12 6.47
C ALA A 487 -0.41 -27.74 6.26
N GLY A 488 0.41 -26.74 5.97
CA GLY A 488 -0.06 -25.36 5.88
C GLY A 488 1.02 -24.35 5.55
N VAL A 489 0.71 -23.08 5.86
CA VAL A 489 1.61 -21.95 5.70
C VAL A 489 1.54 -21.04 6.93
N HIS A 490 2.71 -20.62 7.41
CA HIS A 490 2.85 -19.51 8.34
C HIS A 490 3.09 -18.23 7.53
N PHE A 491 2.24 -17.23 7.75
CA PHE A 491 2.31 -15.94 7.09
C PHE A 491 2.48 -14.79 8.08
N GLY A 492 2.99 -13.65 7.61
CA GLY A 492 3.17 -12.44 8.41
C GLY A 492 4.22 -12.53 9.53
N ASN A 493 4.96 -13.64 9.63
CA ASN A 493 6.20 -13.69 10.39
C ASN A 493 7.28 -13.05 9.52
N ILE A 494 7.59 -11.78 9.74
CA ILE A 494 8.85 -11.21 9.26
C ILE A 494 9.95 -11.93 10.04
N ASN A 495 10.41 -13.07 9.53
CA ASN A 495 11.64 -13.68 10.00
C ASN A 495 12.80 -12.86 9.41
N LEU A 496 12.96 -11.65 9.94
CA LEU A 496 14.28 -11.04 10.02
C LEU A 496 15.16 -12.07 10.72
N ASP A 497 16.26 -12.44 10.08
CA ASP A 497 17.26 -13.27 10.73
C ASP A 497 17.77 -12.59 12.01
N GLU A 498 18.43 -13.35 12.88
CA GLU A 498 18.84 -12.86 14.20
C GLU A 498 19.84 -11.70 14.11
N GLU A 499 20.47 -11.52 12.94
CA GLU A 499 21.41 -10.45 12.60
C GLU A 499 20.66 -9.18 12.17
N ASP A 500 19.63 -9.29 11.33
CA ASP A 500 18.70 -8.23 10.95
C ASP A 500 17.88 -7.71 12.15
N ARG A 501 17.50 -8.59 13.09
CA ARG A 501 16.85 -8.17 14.34
C ARG A 501 17.77 -7.34 15.26
N LYS A 502 19.08 -7.56 15.18
CA LYS A 502 20.07 -6.83 15.99
C LYS A 502 20.49 -5.51 15.34
N THR A 503 20.43 -5.42 14.01
CA THR A 503 20.78 -4.21 13.24
C THR A 503 19.59 -3.29 13.00
N ILE A 504 18.37 -3.81 12.90
CA ILE A 504 17.12 -3.02 12.89
C ILE A 504 16.72 -2.74 14.34
N ARG A 505 17.45 -1.83 14.99
CA ARG A 505 16.84 -1.07 16.08
C ARG A 505 15.88 -0.09 15.42
N LEU A 506 14.57 -0.36 15.47
CA LEU A 506 13.57 0.71 15.30
C LEU A 506 14.01 1.83 16.25
N PRO A 507 14.45 2.99 15.74
CA PRO A 507 14.82 4.06 16.65
C PRO A 507 13.57 4.36 17.48
N LYS A 508 13.72 4.39 18.81
CA LYS A 508 12.75 5.12 19.63
C LYS A 508 12.83 6.56 19.12
N VAL A 509 11.88 6.93 18.27
CA VAL A 509 11.70 8.34 17.90
C VAL A 509 11.22 9.01 19.17
N GLU A 510 12.15 9.56 19.94
CA GLU A 510 11.80 10.55 20.94
C GLU A 510 11.10 11.68 20.18
N THR A 511 9.80 11.84 20.41
CA THR A 511 8.97 12.91 19.87
C THR A 511 9.30 14.26 20.51
N ASN A 512 10.57 14.50 20.83
CA ASN A 512 11.09 15.80 21.24
C ASN A 512 11.40 16.65 19.98
N TYR A 513 10.40 16.80 19.11
CA TYR A 513 10.34 18.01 18.30
C TYR A 513 10.00 19.14 19.28
N ARG A 514 11.05 19.80 19.80
CA ARG A 514 10.86 21.12 20.41
C ARG A 514 10.27 22.01 19.32
N SER A 515 9.02 22.40 19.57
CA SER A 515 8.21 23.38 18.85
C SER A 515 8.98 24.63 18.45
#